data_AF-A0A9Q9SAU1-F1
#
_entry.id   AF-A0A9Q9SAU1-F1
#
_cell.length_a   1.000
_cell.length_b   1.000
_cell.length_c   1.000
_cell.angle_alpha   90.00
_cell.angle_beta   90.00
_cell.angle_gamma   90.00
#
_symmetry.space_group_name_H-M   'P 1'
#
loop_
_entity.id
_entity.type
_entity.pdbx_description
1 polymer ?
#
loop_
_entity_poly.entity_id
_entity_poly.type
_entity_poly.pdbx_seq_one_letter_code
_entity_poly.pdbx_strand_id
1 'polypeptide(L)'
;MVYPQGFRMGDLAGDRRHSIRQKTHHSEPRPGTEMTSRALAAYVGITEQNLSLLKSGKVKGIRFDTLAKICQALECQPGDILAWEAD
;
A
#
# COMPACT_ATOMS: atom_id res chain seq x y z
N MET A 1 -14.71 29.60 25.76
CA MET A 1 -14.19 28.54 24.87
C MET A 1 -14.17 27.25 25.68
N VAL A 2 -15.22 26.42 25.52
CA VAL A 2 -15.40 25.14 26.22
C VAL A 2 -16.04 24.20 25.21
N TYR A 3 -15.43 23.06 24.92
CA TYR A 3 -16.06 22.01 24.10
C TYR A 3 -17.14 21.32 24.94
N PRO A 4 -18.42 21.29 24.53
CA PRO A 4 -19.39 20.45 25.18
C PRO A 4 -19.38 19.07 24.50
N GLN A 5 -19.10 18.05 25.30
CA GLN A 5 -19.47 16.68 24.98
C GLN A 5 -20.99 16.62 24.74
N GLY A 6 -21.44 15.99 23.66
CA GLY A 6 -22.87 15.84 23.42
C GLY A 6 -23.23 15.35 22.03
N PHE A 7 -22.95 14.08 21.72
CA PHE A 7 -23.69 13.38 20.66
C PHE A 7 -24.60 12.33 21.29
N ARG A 8 -25.92 12.59 21.27
CA ARG A 8 -26.98 11.67 21.70
C ARG A 8 -27.63 11.00 20.49
N MET A 9 -27.71 9.67 20.58
CA MET A 9 -28.80 8.75 20.23
C MET A 9 -30.03 9.33 19.51
N GLY A 10 -30.29 8.91 18.28
CA GLY A 10 -31.48 9.29 17.51
C GLY A 10 -31.26 9.17 16.00
N ASP A 11 -31.33 7.95 15.50
CA ASP A 11 -31.14 7.55 14.11
C ASP A 11 -32.02 8.27 13.06
N LEU A 12 -31.61 8.10 11.80
CA LEU A 12 -32.40 8.07 10.55
C LEU A 12 -32.48 9.36 9.72
N ALA A 13 -31.53 9.50 8.78
CA ALA A 13 -31.84 9.58 7.35
C ALA A 13 -30.57 9.57 6.48
N GLY A 14 -30.39 8.52 5.67
CA GLY A 14 -29.68 8.60 4.39
C GLY A 14 -28.17 8.34 4.39
N ASP A 15 -27.80 7.11 4.05
CA ASP A 15 -26.58 6.74 3.30
C ASP A 15 -25.29 7.51 3.64
N ARG A 16 -24.67 7.16 4.76
CA ARG A 16 -23.21 7.13 4.82
C ARG A 16 -22.76 5.72 5.02
N ARG A 17 -22.84 4.95 3.92
CA ARG A 17 -21.80 3.96 3.63
C ARG A 17 -20.46 4.70 3.68
N HIS A 18 -19.88 4.81 4.88
CA HIS A 18 -18.44 4.84 5.05
C HIS A 18 -17.91 3.47 4.61
N SER A 19 -18.04 3.23 3.31
CA SER A 19 -17.30 2.27 2.53
C SER A 19 -15.87 2.80 2.40
N ILE A 20 -15.18 3.00 3.52
CA ILE A 20 -13.72 2.97 3.49
C ILE A 20 -13.36 1.49 3.65
N ARG A 21 -13.51 0.81 2.50
CA ARG A 21 -13.19 -0.55 2.09
C ARG A 21 -13.06 -1.62 3.17
N GLN A 22 -13.96 -2.58 3.03
CA GLN A 22 -13.83 -3.95 3.49
C GLN A 22 -12.43 -4.53 3.17
N LYS A 23 -11.83 -5.09 4.22
CA LYS A 23 -10.85 -6.18 4.30
C LYS A 23 -10.39 -6.81 2.97
N THR A 24 -9.08 -6.95 2.82
CA THR A 24 -8.52 -8.22 2.32
C THR A 24 -7.38 -8.66 3.21
N HIS A 25 -7.69 -9.49 4.21
CA HIS A 25 -6.76 -10.55 4.60
C HIS A 25 -6.59 -11.44 3.37
N HIS A 26 -5.55 -11.18 2.57
CA HIS A 26 -5.05 -12.16 1.61
C HIS A 26 -3.77 -12.72 2.20
N SER A 27 -3.93 -13.92 2.75
CA SER A 27 -2.94 -14.93 3.10
C SER A 27 -1.51 -14.65 2.66
N GLU A 28 -0.63 -14.63 3.67
CA GLU A 28 0.80 -14.34 3.65
C GLU A 28 1.62 -15.12 2.60
N PRO A 29 2.52 -14.45 1.86
CA PRO A 29 3.72 -15.11 1.34
C PRO A 29 4.74 -15.21 2.49
N ARG A 30 5.04 -16.42 2.98
CA ARG A 30 6.16 -16.67 3.90
C ARG A 30 7.36 -17.29 3.16
N PRO A 31 8.26 -16.52 2.52
CA PRO A 31 9.62 -16.99 2.26
C PRO A 31 10.48 -16.60 3.47
N GLY A 32 10.99 -17.60 4.19
CA GLY A 32 11.70 -17.45 5.46
C GLY A 32 12.78 -16.38 5.44
N THR A 33 12.68 -15.47 6.41
CA THR A 33 13.69 -14.52 6.95
C THR A 33 14.47 -13.61 5.99
N GLU A 34 14.46 -13.84 4.69
CA GLU A 34 15.08 -12.98 3.68
C GLU A 34 14.21 -12.99 2.40
N MET A 35 13.45 -11.93 2.21
CA MET A 35 12.69 -11.71 0.98
C MET A 35 13.67 -11.39 -0.16
N THR A 36 14.08 -12.44 -0.87
CA THR A 36 14.94 -12.31 -2.06
C THR A 36 14.23 -11.47 -3.13
N SER A 37 15.00 -10.68 -3.89
CA SER A 37 14.51 -9.87 -5.02
C SER A 37 13.65 -10.69 -5.98
N ARG A 38 14.02 -11.95 -6.20
CA ARG A 38 13.32 -12.86 -7.08
C ARG A 38 11.93 -13.26 -6.56
N ALA A 39 11.78 -13.45 -5.24
CA ALA A 39 10.48 -13.73 -4.62
C ALA A 39 9.55 -12.51 -4.65
N LEU A 40 10.10 -11.31 -4.40
CA LEU A 40 9.34 -10.06 -4.50
C LEU A 40 8.85 -9.81 -5.94
N ALA A 41 9.72 -10.04 -6.93
CA ALA A 41 9.35 -9.91 -8.34
C ALA A 41 8.19 -10.85 -8.72
N ALA A 42 8.25 -12.12 -8.27
CA ALA A 42 7.19 -13.09 -8.49
C ALA A 42 5.86 -12.68 -7.82
N TYR A 43 5.90 -12.15 -6.60
CA TYR A 43 4.71 -11.69 -5.86
C TYR A 43 4.04 -10.49 -6.54
N VAL A 44 4.84 -9.50 -6.92
CA VAL A 44 4.34 -8.26 -7.54
C VAL A 44 3.86 -8.52 -8.98
N GLY A 45 4.36 -9.59 -9.61
CA GLY A 45 4.05 -9.96 -10.99
C GLY A 45 4.90 -9.18 -12.01
N ILE A 46 6.15 -8.86 -11.64
CA ILE A 46 7.12 -8.18 -12.50
C ILE A 46 8.34 -9.07 -12.72
N THR A 47 9.12 -8.78 -13.77
CA THR A 47 10.38 -9.48 -14.01
C THR A 47 11.45 -9.02 -13.02
N GLU A 48 12.43 -9.89 -12.76
CA GLU A 48 13.59 -9.55 -11.92
C GLU A 48 14.38 -8.35 -12.49
N GLN A 49 14.46 -8.24 -13.83
CA GLN A 49 15.05 -7.07 -14.47
C GLN A 49 14.32 -5.76 -14.11
N ASN A 50 12.98 -5.74 -14.13
CA ASN A 50 12.21 -4.55 -13.75
C ASN A 50 12.40 -4.19 -12.28
N LEU A 51 12.49 -5.20 -11.39
CA LEU A 51 12.77 -4.95 -9.98
C LEU A 51 14.18 -4.35 -9.76
N SER A 52 15.17 -4.81 -10.51
CA SER A 52 16.53 -4.25 -10.46
C SER A 52 16.59 -2.78 -10.91
N LEU A 53 15.81 -2.44 -11.95
CA LEU A 53 15.66 -1.05 -12.41
C LEU A 53 14.96 -0.17 -11.37
N LEU A 54 13.91 -0.69 -10.71
CA LEU A 54 13.22 -0.02 -9.59
C LEU A 54 14.18 0.25 -8.43
N LYS A 55 14.95 -0.76 -8.01
CA LYS A 55 15.95 -0.63 -6.95
C LYS A 55 17.03 0.41 -7.27
N SER A 56 17.41 0.50 -8.54
CA SER A 56 18.46 1.43 -8.99
C SER A 56 17.94 2.84 -9.30
N GLY A 57 16.63 3.11 -9.14
CA GLY A 57 16.01 4.40 -9.48
C GLY A 57 16.00 4.74 -10.97
N LYS A 58 16.31 3.78 -11.86
CA LYS A 58 16.41 4.01 -13.32
C LYS A 58 15.06 3.90 -14.04
N VAL A 59 13.96 3.89 -13.30
CA VAL A 59 12.62 3.74 -13.88
C VAL A 59 12.03 5.11 -14.18
N LYS A 60 11.33 5.22 -15.30
CA LYS A 60 10.57 6.42 -15.64
C LYS A 60 9.23 6.51 -14.91
N GLY A 61 8.78 5.42 -14.31
CA GLY A 61 7.52 5.35 -13.57
C GLY A 61 7.16 3.92 -13.21
N ILE A 62 6.22 3.79 -12.28
CA ILE A 62 5.71 2.53 -11.73
C ILE A 62 4.18 2.63 -11.72
N ARG A 63 3.50 1.53 -12.05
CA ARG A 63 2.04 1.49 -11.98
C ARG A 63 1.58 1.47 -10.52
N PHE A 64 0.48 2.13 -10.21
CA PHE A 64 -0.09 2.13 -8.86
C PHE A 64 -0.44 0.72 -8.37
N ASP A 65 -0.89 -0.18 -9.24
CA ASP A 65 -1.14 -1.59 -8.87
C ASP A 65 0.13 -2.30 -8.39
N THR A 66 1.25 -2.01 -9.03
CA THR A 66 2.56 -2.59 -8.75
C THR A 66 3.09 -2.02 -7.43
N LEU A 67 2.94 -0.70 -7.23
CA LEU A 67 3.30 -0.04 -5.98
C LEU A 67 2.49 -0.59 -4.80
N ALA A 68 1.18 -0.75 -4.97
CA ALA A 68 0.31 -1.30 -3.93
C ALA A 68 0.72 -2.72 -3.53
N LYS A 69 1.09 -3.58 -4.50
CA LYS A 69 1.60 -4.93 -4.21
C LYS A 69 2.95 -4.90 -3.52
N ILE A 70 3.85 -3.99 -3.88
CA ILE A 70 5.14 -3.84 -3.18
C ILE A 70 4.88 -3.43 -1.73
N CYS A 71 4.03 -2.43 -1.51
CA CYS A 71 3.61 -2.01 -0.17
C CYS A 71 2.97 -3.14 0.63
N GLN A 72 2.17 -3.99 -0.01
CA GLN A 72 1.57 -5.16 0.61
C GLN A 72 2.60 -6.24 0.97
N ALA A 73 3.62 -6.44 0.13
CA ALA A 73 4.68 -7.42 0.36
C ALA A 73 5.69 -6.99 1.42
N LEU A 74 5.99 -5.69 1.47
CA LEU A 74 6.99 -5.09 2.36
C LEU A 74 6.37 -4.48 3.62
N GLU A 75 5.05 -4.54 3.76
CA GLU A 75 4.28 -3.92 4.86
C GLU A 75 4.61 -2.42 5.06
N CYS A 76 4.82 -1.68 3.96
CA CYS A 76 5.18 -0.26 3.99
C CYS A 76 4.11 0.64 3.37
N GLN A 77 4.22 1.94 3.61
CA GLN A 77 3.39 2.96 2.96
C GLN A 77 4.03 3.42 1.64
N PRO A 78 3.23 3.89 0.67
CA PRO A 78 3.77 4.42 -0.58
C PRO A 78 4.69 5.62 -0.37
N GLY A 79 4.50 6.38 0.72
CA GLY A 79 5.40 7.47 1.12
C GLY A 79 6.78 7.01 1.60
N ASP A 80 6.94 5.73 1.98
CA ASP A 80 8.25 5.17 2.34
C ASP A 80 9.08 4.80 1.10
N ILE A 81 8.43 4.64 -0.06
CA ILE A 81 9.07 4.24 -1.33
C ILE A 81 9.31 5.47 -2.22
N LEU A 82 8.37 6.41 -2.24
CA LEU A 82 8.40 7.57 -3.12
C LEU A 82 8.87 8.81 -2.36
N ALA A 83 10.02 9.34 -2.76
CA ALA A 83 10.49 10.65 -2.35
C ALA A 83 10.29 11.66 -3.49
N TRP A 84 9.87 12.87 -3.13
CA TRP A 84 9.86 13.99 -4.06
C TRP A 84 11.23 14.67 -4.04
N GLU A 85 11.87 14.76 -5.20
CA GLU A 85 13.11 15.52 -5.42
C GLU A 85 12.77 16.73 -6.29
N ALA A 86 13.20 17.92 -5.86
CA ALA A 86 13.13 19.13 -6.66
C ALA A 86 14.36 19.18 -7.59
N ASP A 87 14.16 19.53 -8.85
CA ASP A 87 15.24 19.84 -9.81
C ASP A 87 15.71 21.29 -9.65
#